data_AF-A0A1H0HU44-F1
#
_entry.id   AF-A0A1H0HU44-F1
#
_cell.length_a   1.000
_cell.length_b   1.000
_cell.length_c   1.000
_cell.angle_alpha   90.00
_cell.angle_beta   90.00
_cell.angle_gamma   90.00
#
_symmetry.space_group_name_H-M   'P 1'
#
loop_
_entity.id
_entity.type
_entity.pdbx_description
1 polymer ?
#
loop_
_entity_poly.entity_id
_entity_poly.type
_entity_poly.pdbx_seq_one_letter_code
_entity_poly.pdbx_strand_id
1 'polypeptide(L)'
;MGVPTAPPGQGRGVSQPAAAPDPIEDPAPSTAGGATITPYRDGPLIVRGDFRLLDQDGAEIDPGRETIALCRCGKSGIKPFCDGSHKRAGFSAPSAPSRPRPAARILRQGPEGDPAR
;
A
#
# COMPACT_ATOMS: atom_id res chain seq x y z
N MET A 1 -33.88 -11.95 -66.26
CA MET A 1 -33.74 -12.71 -65.00
C MET A 1 -32.44 -12.23 -64.36
N GLY A 2 -32.40 -11.30 -63.41
CA GLY A 2 -33.19 -11.17 -62.19
C GLY A 2 -32.36 -11.66 -61.01
N VAL A 3 -31.21 -11.04 -60.73
CA VAL A 3 -30.42 -11.31 -59.52
C VAL A 3 -30.49 -10.09 -58.59
N PRO A 4 -30.97 -10.23 -57.34
CA PRO A 4 -31.11 -9.12 -56.41
C PRO A 4 -29.78 -8.72 -55.78
N THR A 5 -29.56 -7.40 -55.72
CA THR A 5 -28.51 -6.74 -54.95
C THR A 5 -28.78 -6.90 -53.45
N ALA A 6 -27.80 -7.41 -52.69
CA ALA A 6 -27.84 -7.45 -51.22
C ALA A 6 -27.22 -6.17 -50.62
N PRO A 7 -27.75 -5.63 -49.50
CA PRO A 7 -27.26 -4.39 -48.87
C PRO A 7 -26.08 -4.63 -47.92
N PRO A 8 -25.32 -3.57 -47.54
CA PRO A 8 -24.22 -3.69 -46.58
C PRO A 8 -24.74 -3.85 -45.14
N GLY A 9 -24.26 -4.90 -44.45
CA GLY A 9 -24.51 -5.12 -43.03
C GLY A 9 -23.69 -4.17 -42.16
N GLN A 10 -24.35 -3.18 -41.56
CA GLN A 10 -23.77 -2.34 -40.51
C GLN A 10 -23.85 -3.07 -39.16
N GLY A 11 -22.78 -3.77 -38.79
CA GLY A 11 -22.61 -4.28 -37.43
C GLY A 11 -22.09 -3.16 -36.52
N ARG A 12 -22.97 -2.44 -35.83
CA ARG A 12 -22.59 -1.57 -34.71
C ARG A 12 -22.20 -2.46 -33.52
N GLY A 13 -20.90 -2.67 -33.34
CA GLY A 13 -20.36 -3.21 -32.09
C GLY A 13 -20.65 -2.23 -30.96
N VAL A 14 -21.65 -2.54 -30.13
CA VAL A 14 -21.85 -1.84 -28.86
C VAL A 14 -20.74 -2.29 -27.91
N SER A 15 -19.73 -1.44 -27.73
CA SER A 15 -18.74 -1.60 -26.67
C SER A 15 -19.45 -1.57 -25.32
N GLN A 16 -19.49 -2.70 -24.65
CA GLN A 16 -19.95 -2.78 -23.26
C GLN A 16 -18.97 -1.99 -22.38
N PRO A 17 -19.42 -1.10 -21.48
CA PRO A 17 -18.53 -0.50 -20.51
C PRO A 17 -18.05 -1.61 -19.57
N ALA A 18 -16.73 -1.74 -19.42
CA ALA A 18 -16.14 -2.59 -18.42
C ALA A 18 -16.68 -2.15 -17.04
N ALA A 19 -17.34 -3.07 -16.36
CA ALA A 19 -17.76 -2.87 -14.97
C ALA A 19 -16.52 -2.47 -14.17
N ALA A 20 -16.65 -1.42 -13.35
CA ALA A 20 -15.60 -1.04 -12.41
C ALA A 20 -15.28 -2.26 -11.52
N PRO A 21 -14.00 -2.57 -11.26
CA PRO A 21 -13.67 -3.64 -10.34
C PRO A 21 -14.24 -3.30 -8.96
N ASP A 22 -14.75 -4.32 -8.27
CA ASP A 22 -15.26 -4.21 -6.91
C ASP A 22 -14.20 -3.61 -5.97
N PRO A 23 -14.60 -2.89 -4.91
CA PRO A 23 -13.67 -2.44 -3.88
C PRO A 23 -12.96 -3.65 -3.28
N ILE A 24 -11.64 -3.65 -3.43
CA ILE A 24 -10.74 -4.74 -3.03
C ILE A 24 -10.86 -4.92 -1.51
N GLU A 25 -11.45 -6.02 -1.07
CA GLU A 25 -11.42 -6.45 0.33
C GLU A 25 -9.95 -6.67 0.76
N ASP A 26 -9.57 -6.13 1.92
CA ASP A 26 -8.22 -6.33 2.48
C ASP A 26 -7.94 -7.84 2.64
N PRO A 27 -7.02 -8.44 1.86
CA PRO A 27 -6.70 -9.85 2.03
C PRO A 27 -6.08 -10.06 3.41
N ALA A 28 -6.62 -11.01 4.17
CA ALA A 28 -6.14 -11.35 5.50
C ALA A 28 -4.61 -11.59 5.51
N PRO A 29 -3.86 -11.09 6.51
CA PRO A 29 -2.42 -11.27 6.55
C PRO A 29 -2.07 -12.75 6.63
N SER A 30 -1.31 -13.25 5.65
CA SER A 30 -0.84 -14.64 5.64
C SER A 30 0.30 -14.82 6.64
N THR A 31 0.02 -15.53 7.73
CA THR A 31 0.94 -15.82 8.84
C THR A 31 1.94 -16.93 8.48
N ALA A 32 3.03 -16.59 7.80
CA ALA A 32 4.24 -17.43 7.76
C ALA A 32 5.42 -16.56 7.31
N GLY A 33 6.02 -15.83 8.28
CA GLY A 33 7.03 -14.80 8.03
C GLY A 33 6.50 -13.41 8.39
N GLY A 34 7.22 -12.67 9.22
CA GLY A 34 6.80 -11.35 9.69
C GLY A 34 7.69 -10.24 9.15
N ALA A 35 7.10 -9.15 8.71
CA ALA A 35 7.84 -7.95 8.36
C ALA A 35 8.28 -7.17 9.61
N THR A 36 9.54 -6.72 9.65
CA THR A 36 10.01 -5.75 10.66
C THR A 36 10.15 -4.39 10.01
N ILE A 37 9.54 -3.36 10.60
CA ILE A 37 9.68 -1.96 10.18
C ILE A 37 10.46 -1.18 11.25
N THR A 38 11.64 -0.67 10.90
CA THR A 38 12.52 0.09 11.80
C THR A 38 12.68 1.54 11.32
N PRO A 39 12.13 2.53 12.03
CA PRO A 39 12.45 3.93 11.76
C PRO A 39 13.88 4.25 12.17
N TYR A 40 14.71 4.71 11.23
CA TYR A 40 16.07 5.17 11.53
C TYR A 40 16.05 6.64 11.94
N ARG A 41 16.80 6.99 13.00
CA ARG A 41 17.01 8.39 13.41
C ARG A 41 17.44 9.22 12.20
N ASP A 42 16.74 10.35 12.00
CA ASP A 42 17.03 11.31 10.92
C ASP A 42 17.03 10.69 9.51
N GLY A 43 16.39 9.52 9.36
CA GLY A 43 16.49 8.68 8.18
C GLY A 43 15.20 7.94 7.81
N PRO A 44 15.31 6.94 6.92
CA PRO A 44 14.17 6.23 6.33
C PRO A 44 13.49 5.26 7.30
N LEU A 45 12.41 4.63 6.83
CA LEU A 45 11.87 3.40 7.42
C LEU A 45 12.55 2.20 6.73
N ILE A 46 13.21 1.34 7.50
CA ILE A 46 13.79 0.10 6.98
C ILE A 46 12.78 -1.02 7.16
N VAL A 47 12.40 -1.67 6.06
CA VAL A 47 11.50 -2.83 6.06
C VAL A 47 12.33 -4.08 5.76
N ARG A 48 12.15 -5.14 6.55
CA ARG A 48 12.83 -6.44 6.38
C ARG A 48 11.84 -7.58 6.53
N GLY A 49 12.15 -8.71 5.90
CA GLY A 49 11.38 -9.95 6.01
C GLY A 49 10.31 -10.06 4.93
N ASP A 50 9.29 -10.87 5.18
CA ASP A 50 8.23 -11.12 4.22
C ASP A 50 7.18 -10.00 4.26
N PHE A 51 7.15 -9.18 3.21
CA PHE A 51 6.17 -8.11 3.04
C PHE A 51 5.75 -7.98 1.58
N ARG A 52 4.54 -7.44 1.38
CA ARG A 52 4.05 -6.95 0.08
C ARG A 52 3.99 -5.43 0.15
N LEU A 53 4.39 -4.76 -0.92
CA LEU A 53 4.27 -3.32 -1.06
C LEU A 53 3.21 -3.03 -2.13
N LEU A 54 2.12 -2.41 -1.73
CA LEU A 54 0.99 -2.08 -2.61
C LEU A 54 0.82 -0.57 -2.68
N ASP A 55 0.35 -0.05 -3.81
CA ASP A 55 -0.19 1.30 -3.89
C ASP A 55 -1.66 1.36 -3.42
N GLN A 56 -2.28 2.55 -3.46
CA GLN A 56 -3.67 2.71 -3.01
C GLN A 56 -4.70 2.02 -3.92
N ASP A 57 -4.33 1.67 -5.15
CA ASP A 57 -5.17 1.00 -6.13
C ASP A 57 -5.00 -0.54 -6.04
N GLY A 58 -4.19 -1.01 -5.08
CA GLY A 58 -3.90 -2.41 -4.85
C GLY A 58 -2.84 -2.99 -5.80
N ALA A 59 -2.21 -2.18 -6.64
CA ALA A 59 -1.17 -2.64 -7.55
C ALA A 59 0.13 -2.92 -6.77
N GLU A 60 0.78 -4.04 -7.10
CA GLU A 60 2.00 -4.45 -6.44
C GLU A 60 3.21 -3.65 -6.94
N ILE A 61 3.93 -3.04 -6.00
CA ILE A 61 5.19 -2.34 -6.25
C ILE A 61 6.32 -3.32 -5.96
N ASP A 62 7.09 -3.67 -6.99
CA ASP A 62 8.29 -4.50 -6.84
C ASP A 62 9.33 -3.81 -5.92
N PRO A 63 9.66 -4.38 -4.74
CA PRO A 63 10.65 -3.82 -3.85
C PRO A 63 12.10 -4.04 -4.34
N GLY A 64 12.31 -4.96 -5.29
CA GLY A 64 13.60 -5.35 -5.87
C GLY A 64 14.54 -6.11 -4.92
N ARG A 65 14.17 -6.27 -3.63
CA ARG A 65 14.97 -6.93 -2.58
C ARG A 65 14.15 -7.15 -1.31
N GLU A 66 14.59 -8.10 -0.48
CA GLU A 66 13.99 -8.44 0.82
C GLU A 66 14.14 -7.36 1.90
N THR A 67 15.02 -6.38 1.70
CA THR A 67 15.22 -5.26 2.63
C THR A 67 15.19 -3.94 1.89
N ILE A 68 14.19 -3.11 2.14
CA ILE A 68 14.03 -1.80 1.49
C ILE A 68 14.09 -0.65 2.48
N ALA A 69 14.32 0.55 1.94
CA ALA A 69 14.28 1.79 2.68
C ALA A 69 13.17 2.68 2.10
N LEU A 70 12.12 2.95 2.87
CA LEU A 70 11.02 3.82 2.49
C LEU A 70 11.27 5.26 2.94
N CYS A 71 10.86 6.21 2.10
CA CYS A 71 11.02 7.62 2.35
C CYS A 71 10.18 8.06 3.55
N ARG A 72 10.83 8.63 4.57
CA ARG A 72 10.17 9.24 5.74
C ARG A 72 10.19 10.77 5.70
N CYS A 73 11.13 11.37 4.97
CA CYS A 73 11.36 12.81 4.95
C CYS A 73 10.53 13.58 3.90
N GLY A 74 9.89 12.87 2.96
CA GLY A 74 9.12 13.47 1.85
C GLY A 74 9.95 14.06 0.71
N LYS A 75 11.28 14.04 0.79
CA LYS A 75 12.18 14.71 -0.19
C LYS A 75 12.83 13.79 -1.22
N SER A 76 12.57 12.49 -1.21
CA SER A 76 13.14 11.59 -2.22
C SER A 76 12.58 11.87 -3.62
N GLY A 77 13.41 11.74 -4.66
CA GLY A 77 13.02 11.74 -6.07
C GLY A 77 12.50 10.39 -6.58
N ILE A 78 12.68 9.30 -5.82
CA ILE A 78 12.29 7.92 -6.20
C ILE A 78 11.25 7.34 -5.23
N LYS A 79 10.28 8.17 -4.82
CA LYS A 79 9.21 7.72 -3.90
C LYS A 79 8.51 6.47 -4.45
N PRO A 80 8.11 5.52 -3.59
CA PRO A 80 8.11 5.57 -2.12
C PRO A 80 9.46 5.25 -1.47
N PHE A 81 10.51 4.97 -2.25
CA PHE A 81 11.83 4.59 -1.75
C PHE A 81 12.66 5.79 -1.29
N CYS A 82 13.69 5.51 -0.49
CA CYS A 82 14.65 6.50 -0.02
C CYS A 82 15.93 6.50 -0.88
N ASP A 83 16.30 7.65 -1.43
CA ASP A 83 17.56 7.92 -2.16
C ASP A 83 18.63 8.64 -1.34
N GLY A 84 18.42 8.82 -0.04
CA GLY A 84 19.35 9.56 0.83
C GLY A 84 19.12 11.08 0.88
N SER A 85 18.12 11.62 0.17
CA SER A 85 17.79 13.06 0.21
C SER A 85 17.45 13.60 1.60
N HIS A 86 17.11 12.73 2.57
CA HIS A 86 16.94 13.12 3.97
C HIS A 86 18.17 13.83 4.56
N LYS A 87 19.39 13.46 4.14
CA LYS A 87 20.62 14.08 4.63
C LYS A 87 20.73 15.54 4.17
N ARG A 88 20.56 15.76 2.86
CA ARG A 88 20.63 17.09 2.24
C ARG A 88 19.48 18.00 2.67
N ALA A 89 18.32 17.41 2.96
CA ALA A 89 17.15 18.13 3.44
C ALA A 89 17.19 18.48 4.94
N GLY A 90 18.20 18.03 5.69
CA GLY A 90 18.29 18.27 7.13
C GLY A 90 17.12 17.63 7.90
N PHE A 91 16.61 16.49 7.43
CA PHE A 91 15.49 15.83 8.10
C PHE A 91 15.90 15.39 9.50
N SER A 92 15.16 15.83 10.52
CA SER A 92 15.36 15.40 11.90
C SER A 92 14.10 14.78 12.47
N ALA A 93 14.23 13.55 12.95
CA ALA A 93 13.14 12.84 13.63
C ALA A 93 13.69 11.67 14.45
N PRO A 94 13.15 11.44 15.66
CA PRO A 94 13.51 10.27 16.47
C PRO A 94 13.14 8.96 15.76
N SER A 95 13.77 7.86 16.19
CA SER A 95 13.41 6.50 15.78
C SER A 95 12.15 5.99 16.50
N ALA A 96 11.93 6.45 17.73
CA ALA A 96 10.73 6.15 18.52
C ALA A 96 9.69 7.29 18.40
N PRO A 97 8.40 7.03 18.71
CA PRO A 97 7.40 8.09 18.82
C PRO A 97 7.83 9.20 19.80
N SER A 98 7.72 10.46 19.40
CA SER A 98 8.02 11.61 20.26
C SER A 98 6.91 11.93 21.26
N ARG A 99 5.70 11.40 21.01
CA ARG A 99 4.51 11.53 21.86
C ARG A 99 3.71 10.22 21.82
N PRO A 100 2.91 9.92 22.86
CA PRO A 100 2.02 8.76 22.83
C PRO A 100 1.03 8.86 21.66
N ARG A 101 0.83 7.74 20.94
CA ARG A 101 -0.24 7.64 19.93
C ARG A 101 -1.58 7.50 20.66
N PRO A 102 -2.59 8.35 20.42
CA PRO A 102 -3.90 8.24 21.09
C PRO A 102 -4.52 6.84 20.97
N ALA A 103 -4.40 6.21 19.81
CA ALA A 103 -4.89 4.85 19.55
C ALA A 103 -4.18 3.76 20.38
N ALA A 104 -2.95 3.98 20.86
CA ALA A 104 -2.26 3.03 21.75
C ALA A 104 -2.87 2.97 23.16
N ARG A 105 -3.75 3.92 23.51
CA ARG A 105 -4.57 3.88 24.73
C ARG A 105 -5.82 3.02 24.52
N ILE A 106 -6.46 3.12 23.36
CA ILE A 106 -7.68 2.38 23.01
C ILE A 106 -7.43 0.88 23.04
N LEU A 107 -6.29 0.42 22.48
CA LEU A 107 -5.92 -1.00 22.47
C LEU A 107 -5.62 -1.59 23.86
N ARG A 108 -5.38 -0.76 24.88
CA ARG A 108 -5.11 -1.20 26.27
C ARG A 108 -6.34 -1.17 27.18
N GLN A 109 -7.47 -0.66 26.70
CA GLN A 109 -8.72 -0.56 27.43
C GLN A 109 -9.77 -1.53 26.87
N GLY A 110 -9.34 -2.73 26.44
CA GLY A 110 -10.27 -3.82 26.11
C GLY A 110 -11.08 -4.22 27.36
N PRO A 111 -12.29 -4.78 27.20
CA PRO A 111 -13.22 -4.97 28.31
C PRO A 111 -12.59 -5.87 29.38
N GLU A 112 -12.35 -5.33 30.57
CA GLU A 112 -12.13 -6.13 31.76
C GLU A 112 -13.33 -7.08 31.88
N GLY A 113 -13.07 -8.38 31.77
CA GLY A 113 -14.09 -9.40 31.96
C GLY A 113 -14.71 -9.21 33.33
N ASP A 114 -16.02 -8.98 33.35
CA ASP A 114 -16.84 -8.92 34.55
C ASP A 114 -16.67 -10.22 35.36
N PRO A 115 -16.04 -10.21 36.55
CA PRO A 115 -15.90 -11.40 37.37
C PRO A 115 -17.16 -11.59 38.21
N ALA A 116 -18.31 -11.81 37.57
CA ALA A 116 -19.55 -12.12 38.27
C ALA A 116 -20.60 -12.81 37.37
N ARG A 117 -20.37 -14.07 36.98
CA ARG A 117 -21.45 -15.07 36.94
C ARG A 117 -20.96 -16.51 36.97
#